data_AF-A0A848Y9C2-F1
#
_entry.id   AF-A0A848Y9C2-F1
#
_cell.length_a   1.000
_cell.length_b   1.000
_cell.length_c   1.000
_cell.angle_alpha   90.00
_cell.angle_beta   90.00
_cell.angle_gamma   90.00
#
_symmetry.space_group_name_H-M   'P 1'
#
loop_
_entity.id
_entity.type
_entity.pdbx_description
1 polymer ?
#
loop_
_entity_poly.entity_id
_entity_poly.type
_entity_poly.pdbx_seq_one_letter_code
_entity_poly.pdbx_strand_id
1 'polypeptide(L)'
;MSTLWAAGVGPCVAQTIYDAQVLTRMEFSPEQRVKVEHVIEQSDKIMTEIFEKYGIDPEAKPDFDKLAAARHELQDLEAMEKREMKAIMTRQQFKYYLGLIQTTAANVIRATRNKP
;
A
#
# COMPACT_ATOMS: atom_id res chain seq x y z
N MET A 1 -2.34 -21.84 39.83
CA MET A 1 -2.92 -22.85 38.90
C MET A 1 -3.19 -22.17 37.58
N SER A 2 -2.56 -22.67 36.53
CA SER A 2 -2.64 -22.18 35.16
C SER A 2 -3.89 -22.69 34.45
N THR A 3 -4.43 -21.89 33.53
CA THR A 3 -5.13 -22.30 32.29
C THR A 3 -5.19 -21.04 31.41
N LEU A 4 -4.27 -20.86 30.46
CA LEU A 4 -4.21 -21.40 29.09
C LEU A 4 -5.30 -20.85 28.15
N TRP A 5 -4.84 -19.94 27.27
CA TRP A 5 -5.09 -19.82 25.82
C TRP A 5 -6.51 -19.50 25.32
N ALA A 6 -6.65 -18.44 24.53
CA ALA A 6 -6.56 -18.55 23.06
C ALA A 6 -6.95 -17.23 22.36
N ALA A 7 -6.01 -16.75 21.54
CA ALA A 7 -6.22 -16.29 20.17
C ALA A 7 -7.43 -15.40 19.86
N GLY A 8 -7.18 -14.08 19.83
CA GLY A 8 -7.80 -13.19 18.86
C GLY A 8 -6.71 -12.63 17.96
N VAL A 9 -6.26 -13.42 16.99
CA VAL A 9 -5.52 -12.89 15.82
C VAL A 9 -6.54 -12.01 15.11
N GLY A 10 -6.49 -10.70 15.37
CA GLY A 10 -7.22 -9.75 14.55
C GLY A 10 -6.74 -9.91 13.10
N PRO A 11 -7.63 -9.80 12.11
CA PRO A 11 -7.20 -9.84 10.73
C PRO A 11 -6.14 -8.77 10.56
N CYS A 12 -4.91 -9.19 10.27
CA CYS A 12 -3.91 -8.30 9.71
C CYS A 12 -4.44 -7.97 8.32
N VAL A 13 -5.34 -6.99 8.29
CA VAL A 13 -5.76 -6.35 7.05
C VAL A 13 -4.48 -6.09 6.29
N ALA A 14 -4.39 -6.63 5.09
CA ALA A 14 -3.42 -6.24 4.09
C ALA A 14 -3.69 -4.77 3.75
N GLN A 15 -3.41 -3.88 4.72
CA GLN A 15 -3.26 -2.48 4.48
C GLN A 15 -2.06 -2.43 3.57
N THR A 16 -2.30 -2.01 2.34
CA THR A 16 -1.23 -1.67 1.43
C THR A 16 -0.25 -0.85 2.24
N ILE A 17 1.02 -1.26 2.24
CA ILE A 17 2.08 -0.57 3.00
C ILE A 17 2.13 0.93 2.58
N TYR A 18 1.48 1.26 1.47
CA TYR A 18 1.33 2.56 0.86
C TYR A 18 0.19 3.42 1.44
N ASP A 19 -1.00 2.90 1.80
CA ASP A 19 -2.19 3.76 1.99
C ASP A 19 -2.64 4.08 3.42
N ALA A 20 -2.67 3.09 4.32
CA ALA A 20 -3.21 3.34 5.66
C ALA A 20 -2.36 4.33 6.49
N GLN A 21 -1.06 4.43 6.15
CA GLN A 21 -0.17 5.41 6.78
C GLN A 21 -0.37 6.82 6.22
N VAL A 22 -0.83 6.99 4.98
CA VAL A 22 -1.04 8.32 4.37
C VAL A 22 -2.16 9.05 5.09
N LEU A 23 -3.30 8.39 5.34
CA LEU A 23 -4.42 8.96 6.11
C LEU A 23 -4.07 9.25 7.57
N THR A 24 -3.07 8.57 8.13
CA THR A 24 -2.64 8.75 9.53
C THR A 24 -1.54 9.79 9.69
N ARG A 25 -0.70 10.00 8.66
CA ARG A 25 0.48 10.88 8.71
C ARG A 25 0.27 12.25 8.09
N MET A 26 -0.88 12.48 7.45
CA MET A 26 -1.20 13.73 6.79
C MET A 26 -2.56 14.24 7.24
N GLU A 27 -2.64 15.55 7.44
CA GLU A 27 -3.92 16.21 7.68
C GLU A 27 -4.62 16.46 6.34
N PHE A 28 -5.87 16.04 6.26
CA PHE A 28 -6.77 16.27 5.13
C PHE A 28 -8.00 17.03 5.62
N SER A 29 -8.55 17.91 4.78
CA SER A 29 -9.91 18.39 5.03
C SER A 29 -10.90 17.22 4.93
N PRO A 30 -12.09 17.30 5.56
CA PRO A 30 -13.10 16.25 5.46
C PRO A 30 -13.45 15.87 4.02
N GLU A 31 -13.55 16.85 3.12
CA GLU A 31 -13.83 16.62 1.70
C GLU A 31 -12.66 15.97 0.95
N GLN A 32 -11.42 16.35 1.27
CA GLN A 32 -10.23 15.72 0.69
C GLN A 32 -10.12 14.27 1.14
N ARG A 33 -10.40 14.01 2.42
CA ARG A 33 -10.31 12.67 3.02
C ARG A 33 -11.20 11.66 2.29
N VAL A 34 -12.47 12.00 2.07
CA VAL A 34 -13.40 11.11 1.33
C VAL A 34 -12.88 10.80 -0.08
N LYS A 35 -12.30 11.79 -0.75
CA LYS A 35 -11.73 11.57 -2.10
C LYS A 35 -10.47 10.71 -2.06
N VAL A 36 -9.59 10.92 -1.08
CA VAL A 36 -8.39 10.11 -0.89
C VAL A 36 -8.77 8.66 -0.54
N GLU A 37 -9.70 8.46 0.39
CA GLU A 37 -10.24 7.14 0.74
C GLU A 37 -10.81 6.42 -0.50
N HIS A 38 -11.54 7.13 -1.37
CA HIS A 38 -12.02 6.55 -2.62
C HIS A 38 -10.91 6.10 -3.56
N VAL A 39 -9.87 6.92 -3.76
CA VAL A 39 -8.71 6.56 -4.60
C VAL A 39 -7.99 5.34 -4.04
N ILE A 40 -7.83 5.26 -2.72
CA ILE A 40 -7.22 4.11 -2.02
C ILE A 40 -8.05 2.85 -2.27
N GLU A 41 -9.36 2.90 -2.02
CA GLU A 41 -10.24 1.75 -2.22
C GLU A 41 -10.25 1.26 -3.68
N GLN A 42 -10.12 2.17 -4.65
CA GLN A 42 -9.99 1.81 -6.05
C GLN A 42 -8.63 1.17 -6.36
N SER A 43 -7.55 1.74 -5.81
CA SER A 43 -6.20 1.20 -5.98
C SER A 43 -6.09 -0.22 -5.43
N ASP A 44 -6.64 -0.46 -4.23
CA ASP A 44 -6.67 -1.76 -3.56
C ASP A 44 -7.41 -2.83 -4.39
N LYS A 45 -8.55 -2.46 -4.98
CA LYS A 45 -9.31 -3.37 -5.86
C LYS A 45 -8.49 -3.77 -7.07
N ILE A 46 -7.91 -2.80 -7.77
CA ILE A 46 -7.10 -3.06 -8.97
C ILE A 46 -5.85 -3.88 -8.60
N MET A 47 -5.20 -3.56 -7.48
CA MET A 47 -4.05 -4.33 -7.02
C MET A 47 -4.42 -5.78 -6.72
N THR A 48 -5.58 -6.01 -6.09
CA THR A 48 -6.09 -7.35 -5.81
C THR A 48 -6.35 -8.11 -7.12
N GLU A 49 -6.96 -7.48 -8.11
CA GLU A 49 -7.20 -8.07 -9.43
C GLU A 49 -5.88 -8.44 -10.14
N ILE A 50 -4.87 -7.56 -10.07
CA ILE A 50 -3.52 -7.85 -10.59
C ILE A 50 -2.94 -9.05 -9.86
N PHE A 51 -3.00 -9.07 -8.53
CA PHE A 51 -2.44 -10.18 -7.75
C PHE A 51 -3.14 -11.50 -8.04
N GLU A 52 -4.47 -11.52 -8.15
CA GLU A 52 -5.23 -12.70 -8.56
C GLU A 52 -4.83 -13.18 -9.96
N LYS A 53 -4.73 -12.26 -10.92
CA LYS A 53 -4.32 -12.55 -12.31
C LYS A 53 -2.95 -13.21 -12.40
N TYR A 54 -2.00 -12.78 -11.58
CA TYR A 54 -0.63 -13.31 -11.56
C TYR A 54 -0.41 -14.40 -10.49
N GLY A 55 -1.45 -14.78 -9.75
CA GLY A 55 -1.37 -15.76 -8.66
C GLY A 55 -0.39 -15.33 -7.55
N ILE A 56 -0.34 -14.04 -7.25
CA ILE A 56 0.45 -13.45 -6.16
C ILE A 56 -0.38 -13.51 -4.90
N ASP A 57 0.14 -14.16 -3.87
CA ASP A 57 -0.44 -14.15 -2.54
C ASP A 57 0.25 -13.06 -1.71
N PRO A 58 -0.47 -12.00 -1.29
CA PRO A 58 0.10 -10.90 -0.51
C PRO A 58 0.47 -11.29 0.93
N GLU A 59 -0.05 -12.41 1.46
CA GLU A 59 0.28 -12.92 2.79
C GLU A 59 1.46 -13.89 2.77
N ALA A 60 1.79 -14.44 1.60
CA ALA A 60 2.91 -15.32 1.40
C ALA A 60 4.25 -14.57 1.26
N LYS A 61 5.36 -15.33 1.23
CA LYS A 61 6.66 -14.75 0.90
C LYS A 61 6.62 -14.16 -0.51
N PRO A 62 7.17 -12.95 -0.73
CA PRO A 62 7.20 -12.32 -2.04
C PRO A 62 7.87 -13.22 -3.09
N ASP A 63 7.12 -13.50 -4.17
CA ASP A 63 7.62 -14.18 -5.36
C ASP A 63 8.06 -13.12 -6.38
N PHE A 64 9.37 -12.92 -6.50
CA PHE A 64 9.93 -11.87 -7.33
C PHE A 64 9.70 -12.09 -8.83
N ASP A 65 9.54 -13.34 -9.28
CA ASP A 65 9.29 -13.62 -10.70
C ASP A 65 7.87 -13.21 -11.08
N LYS A 66 6.89 -13.52 -10.20
CA LYS A 66 5.50 -13.05 -10.38
C LYS A 66 5.39 -11.54 -10.29
N LEU A 67 6.10 -10.92 -9.34
CA LEU A 67 6.13 -9.46 -9.21
C LEU A 67 6.80 -8.80 -10.43
N ALA A 68 7.83 -9.42 -11.00
CA ALA A 68 8.44 -8.95 -12.24
C ALA A 68 7.48 -9.08 -13.43
N ALA A 69 6.70 -10.15 -13.50
CA ALA A 69 5.68 -10.34 -14.53
C ALA A 69 4.53 -9.33 -14.41
N ALA A 70 4.11 -9.00 -13.19
CA ALA A 70 3.09 -7.99 -12.90
C ALA A 70 3.61 -6.54 -12.93
N ARG A 71 4.93 -6.34 -13.14
CA ARG A 71 5.60 -5.04 -12.95
C ARG A 71 4.93 -3.89 -13.70
N HIS A 72 4.59 -4.09 -14.97
CA HIS A 72 4.02 -3.02 -15.77
C HIS A 72 2.65 -2.57 -15.25
N GLU A 73 1.78 -3.52 -14.90
CA GLU A 73 0.45 -3.23 -14.35
C GLU A 73 0.53 -2.55 -12.99
N LEU A 74 1.47 -2.96 -12.14
CA LEU A 74 1.73 -2.32 -10.86
C LEU A 74 2.28 -0.89 -11.02
N GLN A 75 3.12 -0.64 -12.04
CA GLN A 75 3.64 0.69 -12.35
C GLN A 75 2.54 1.61 -12.90
N ASP A 76 1.64 1.07 -13.73
CA ASP A 76 0.51 1.82 -14.27
C ASP A 76 -0.49 2.18 -13.16
N LEU A 77 -0.74 1.25 -12.23
CA LEU A 77 -1.52 1.50 -11.03
C LEU A 77 -0.91 2.62 -10.18
N GLU A 78 0.38 2.54 -9.88
CA GLU A 78 1.09 3.58 -9.11
C GLU A 78 1.02 4.96 -9.83
N ALA A 79 1.12 4.98 -11.16
CA ALA A 79 1.01 6.22 -11.94
C ALA A 79 -0.41 6.82 -11.90
N MET A 80 -1.44 5.97 -11.97
CA MET A 80 -2.84 6.36 -11.81
C MET A 80 -3.09 6.98 -10.44
N GLU A 81 -2.70 6.28 -9.36
CA GLU A 81 -2.88 6.74 -7.98
C GLU A 81 -2.21 8.10 -7.76
N LYS A 82 -0.95 8.26 -8.17
CA LYS A 82 -0.23 9.53 -8.07
C LYS A 82 -0.94 10.68 -8.81
N ARG A 83 -1.52 10.41 -9.98
CA ARG A 83 -2.23 11.42 -10.77
C ARG A 83 -3.49 11.87 -10.05
N GLU A 84 -4.23 10.94 -9.45
CA GLU A 84 -5.47 11.24 -8.73
C GLU A 84 -5.20 11.93 -7.39
N MET A 85 -4.21 11.44 -6.62
CA MET A 85 -3.75 12.09 -5.40
C MET A 85 -3.29 13.53 -5.66
N LYS A 86 -2.59 13.79 -6.77
CA LYS A 86 -2.19 15.15 -7.17
C LYS A 86 -3.37 16.08 -7.44
N ALA A 87 -4.50 15.55 -7.91
CA ALA A 87 -5.70 16.35 -8.17
C ALA A 87 -6.47 16.72 -6.89
N ILE A 88 -6.32 15.93 -5.82
CA ILE A 88 -7.02 16.11 -4.55
C ILE A 88 -6.18 16.92 -3.55
N MET A 89 -4.88 16.64 -3.51
CA MET A 89 -3.96 17.20 -2.52
C MET A 89 -3.42 18.57 -2.93
N THR A 90 -3.07 19.38 -1.94
CA THR A 90 -2.23 20.56 -2.17
C THR A 90 -0.83 20.16 -2.62
N ARG A 91 -0.09 21.09 -3.22
CA ARG A 91 1.29 20.84 -3.66
C ARG A 91 2.21 20.37 -2.53
N GLN A 92 2.02 20.89 -1.32
CA GLN A 92 2.83 20.53 -0.15
C GLN A 92 2.47 19.14 0.37
N GLN A 93 1.18 18.82 0.48
CA GLN A 93 0.69 17.48 0.81
C GLN A 93 1.20 16.45 -0.21
N PHE A 94 1.06 16.73 -1.51
CA PHE A 94 1.52 15.82 -2.55
C PHE A 94 3.04 15.58 -2.50
N LYS A 95 3.84 16.62 -2.21
CA LYS A 95 5.28 16.48 -2.02
C LYS A 95 5.61 15.56 -0.83
N TYR A 96 4.86 15.69 0.27
CA TYR A 96 5.04 14.84 1.45
C TYR A 96 4.64 13.40 1.17
N TYR A 97 3.51 13.18 0.50
CA TYR A 97 3.04 11.87 0.03
C TYR A 97 4.09 11.16 -0.84
N LEU A 98 4.69 11.84 -1.82
CA LEU A 98 5.78 11.27 -2.62
C LEU A 98 7.00 10.89 -1.77
N GLY A 99 7.32 11.68 -0.75
CA GLY A 99 8.40 11.39 0.19
C GLY A 99 8.11 10.15 1.06
N LEU A 100 6.85 9.96 1.47
CA LEU A 100 6.42 8.77 2.19
C LEU A 100 6.60 7.52 1.34
N ILE A 101 6.12 7.53 0.08
CA ILE A 101 6.28 6.40 -0.84
C ILE A 101 7.74 6.01 -1.02
N GLN A 102 8.62 6.99 -1.27
CA GLN A 102 10.05 6.74 -1.45
C GLN A 102 10.69 6.13 -0.19
N THR A 103 10.34 6.66 0.98
CA THR A 103 10.85 6.16 2.26
C THR A 103 10.40 4.72 2.52
N THR A 104 9.13 4.44 2.26
CA THR A 104 8.57 3.09 2.37
C THR A 104 9.26 2.12 1.43
N ALA A 105 9.42 2.48 0.15
CA ALA A 105 10.13 1.65 -0.83
C ALA A 105 11.58 1.36 -0.39
N ALA A 106 12.29 2.37 0.11
CA ALA A 106 13.65 2.21 0.64
C ALA A 106 13.69 1.24 1.85
N ASN A 107 12.71 1.33 2.75
CA ASN A 107 12.62 0.44 3.91
C ASN A 107 12.33 -1.01 3.50
N VAL A 108 11.44 -1.22 2.53
CA VAL A 108 11.16 -2.55 1.96
C VAL A 108 12.42 -3.12 1.31
N ILE A 109 13.12 -2.35 0.46
CA ILE A 109 14.38 -2.77 -0.17
C ILE A 109 15.44 -3.13 0.88
N ARG A 110 15.53 -2.34 1.97
CA ARG A 110 16.46 -2.61 3.07
C ARG A 110 16.09 -3.90 3.81
N ALA A 111 14.81 -4.12 4.09
CA ALA A 111 14.32 -5.34 4.72
C ALA A 111 14.56 -6.58 3.84
N THR A 112 14.51 -6.45 2.52
CA THR A 112 14.80 -7.55 1.59
C THR A 112 16.30 -7.79 1.37
N ARG A 113 17.16 -6.79 1.58
CA ARG A 113 18.63 -6.91 1.42
C ARG A 113 19.34 -7.45 2.67
N ASN A 114 18.85 -7.13 3.87
CA ASN A 114 19.42 -7.64 5.12
C ASN A 114 18.87 -9.04 5.43
N LYS A 115 19.38 -10.03 4.70
CA LYS A 115 19.16 -11.45 5.02
C LYS A 115 20.48 -12.03 5.54
N PRO A 116 20.53 -12.66 6.74
CA PRO A 116 21.61 -13.59 7.05
C PRO A 116 21.59 -14.80 6.10
#